data_AF-A0A2E9UB35-F1
#
_entry.id   AF-A0A2E9UB35-F1
#
_cell.length_a   1.000
_cell.length_b   1.000
_cell.length_c   1.000
_cell.angle_alpha   90.00
_cell.angle_beta   90.00
_cell.angle_gamma   90.00
#
_symmetry.space_group_name_H-M   'P 1'
#
loop_
_entity.id
_entity.type
_entity.pdbx_description
1 polymer ?
#
loop_
_entity_poly.entity_id
_entity_poly.type
_entity_poly.pdbx_seq_one_letter_code
_entity_poly.pdbx_strand_id
1 'polypeptide(L)' 'MSKETSIPEVAKRYAKATFDLAEAENLSEAVLKDLTILKKIIIDNAELNRLISSPTFTSTDQLNVMNEIFKKQ' A
#
# COMPACT_ATOMS: atom_id res chain seq x y z
N MET A 1 9.15 19.89 17.66
CA MET A 1 9.59 19.86 16.25
C MET A 1 8.79 18.79 15.53
N SER A 2 7.80 19.20 14.75
CA SER A 2 7.05 18.32 13.84
C SER A 2 8.04 17.74 12.84
N LYS A 3 8.24 16.41 12.84
CA LYS A 3 8.91 15.72 11.73
C LYS A 3 8.00 15.86 10.51
N GLU A 4 8.22 16.90 9.71
CA GLU A 4 7.80 16.84 8.31
C GLU A 4 8.54 15.66 7.70
N THR A 5 7.84 14.53 7.61
CA THR A 5 8.42 13.31 7.07
C THR A 5 8.38 13.49 5.57
N SER A 6 9.48 13.97 5.00
CA SER A 6 9.62 14.11 3.55
C SER A 6 9.33 12.77 2.90
N ILE A 7 8.33 12.73 2.02
CA ILE A 7 7.98 11.53 1.27
C ILE A 7 9.20 11.14 0.44
N PRO A 8 9.73 9.91 0.58
CA PRO A 8 10.87 9.45 -0.20
C PRO A 8 10.62 9.65 -1.70
N GLU A 9 11.63 10.11 -2.45
CA GLU A 9 11.48 10.37 -3.88
C GLU A 9 11.00 9.13 -4.65
N VAL A 10 11.50 7.95 -4.24
CA VAL A 10 11.08 6.66 -4.79
C VAL A 10 9.58 6.42 -4.62
N ALA A 11 8.99 6.81 -3.48
CA ALA A 11 7.56 6.68 -3.25
C ALA A 11 6.76 7.62 -4.15
N LYS A 12 7.26 8.83 -4.41
CA LYS A 12 6.63 9.77 -5.36
C LYS A 12 6.65 9.21 -6.79
N ARG A 13 7.74 8.56 -7.20
CA ARG A 13 7.84 7.91 -8.52
C ARG A 13 6.82 6.79 -8.68
N TYR A 14 6.68 5.92 -7.69
CA TYR A 14 5.67 4.86 -7.73
C TYR A 14 4.25 5.42 -7.74
N ALA A 15 3.95 6.41 -6.89
CA ALA A 15 2.63 7.05 -6.88
C ALA A 15 2.27 7.67 -8.24
N LYS A 16 3.23 8.35 -8.89
CA LYS A 16 3.03 8.92 -10.22
C LYS A 16 2.82 7.83 -11.28
N ALA A 17 3.67 6.80 -11.32
CA ALA A 17 3.54 5.72 -12.29
C ALA A 17 2.22 4.96 -12.18
N THR A 18 1.75 4.71 -10.94
CA THR A 18 0.44 4.10 -10.70
C THR A 18 -0.70 5.00 -11.13
N PHE A 19 -0.63 6.31 -10.84
CA PHE A 19 -1.64 7.27 -11.26
C PHE A 19 -1.70 7.41 -12.79
N ASP A 20 -0.56 7.60 -13.44
CA ASP A 20 -0.46 7.74 -14.91
C ASP A 20 -1.05 6.50 -15.60
N LEU A 21 -0.76 5.29 -15.09
CA LEU A 21 -1.34 4.04 -15.64
C LEU A 21 -2.86 3.97 -15.41
N ALA A 22 -3.34 4.34 -14.23
CA ALA A 22 -4.77 4.35 -13.93
C ALA A 22 -5.54 5.36 -14.79
N GLU A 23 -4.95 6.53 -15.06
CA GLU A 23 -5.51 7.53 -15.96
C GLU A 23 -5.57 7.02 -17.40
N ALA A 24 -4.48 6.43 -17.91
CA ALA A 24 -4.42 5.87 -19.26
C ALA A 24 -5.50 4.79 -19.51
N GLU A 25 -5.82 4.00 -18.49
CA GLU A 25 -6.83 2.93 -18.55
C GLU A 25 -8.24 3.42 -18.17
N ASN A 26 -8.45 4.70 -17.84
CA ASN A 26 -9.71 5.25 -17.32
C ASN A 26 -10.20 4.57 -16.03
N LEU A 27 -9.28 4.12 -15.17
CA LEU A 27 -9.55 3.41 -13.91
C LEU A 27 -9.26 4.25 -12.66
N SER A 28 -9.01 5.56 -12.80
CA SER A 28 -8.58 6.43 -11.69
C SER A 28 -9.49 6.38 -10.46
N GLU A 29 -10.81 6.41 -10.63
CA GLU A 29 -11.76 6.36 -9.51
C GLU A 29 -11.77 4.99 -8.81
N ALA A 30 -11.70 3.91 -9.58
CA ALA A 30 -11.62 2.55 -9.04
C ALA A 30 -10.33 2.36 -8.24
N VAL A 31 -9.19 2.76 -8.80
CA VAL A 31 -7.88 2.67 -8.12
C VAL A 31 -7.86 3.54 -6.85
N LEU A 32 -8.42 4.75 -6.89
CA LEU A 32 -8.54 5.62 -5.70
C LEU A 32 -9.34 4.94 -4.59
N LYS A 33 -10.48 4.34 -4.95
CA LYS A 33 -11.33 3.60 -4.02
C LYS A 33 -10.56 2.43 -3.40
N ASP A 34 -9.89 1.63 -4.22
CA ASP A 34 -9.12 0.46 -3.77
C ASP A 34 -7.97 0.86 -2.83
N LEU A 35 -7.20 1.91 -3.19
CA LEU A 35 -6.13 2.43 -2.33
C LEU A 35 -6.67 2.99 -1.00
N THR A 36 -7.84 3.63 -1.01
CA THR A 36 -8.48 4.15 0.20
C THR A 36 -8.92 3.02 1.12
N ILE A 37 -9.50 1.96 0.56
CA ILE A 37 -9.88 0.74 1.31
C ILE A 37 -8.64 0.06 1.87
N LEU A 38 -7.59 -0.13 1.05
CA LEU A 38 -6.33 -0.74 1.46
C LEU A 38 -5.71 0.02 2.63
N LYS A 39 -5.63 1.36 2.53
CA LYS A 39 -5.12 2.22 3.61
C LYS A 39 -5.92 2.02 4.90
N LYS A 40 -7.25 1.97 4.80
CA LYS A 40 -8.12 1.75 5.95
C LYS A 40 -7.87 0.40 6.61
N ILE A 41 -7.81 -0.69 5.82
CA ILE A 41 -7.53 -2.05 6.34
C ILE A 41 -6.19 -2.09 7.09
N ILE A 42 -5.16 -1.44 6.55
CA ILE A 42 -3.84 -1.36 7.20
C ILE A 42 -3.91 -0.59 8.52
N ILE A 43 -4.60 0.55 8.57
CA ILE A 43 -4.70 1.37 9.78
C ILE A 43 -5.54 0.68 10.86
N ASP A 44 -6.65 0.06 10.45
CA ASP A 44 -7.61 -0.56 11.36
C ASP A 44 -7.12 -1.92 11.90
N ASN A 45 -6.14 -2.56 11.24
CA ASN A 45 -5.56 -3.83 11.67
C ASN A 45 -4.12 -3.65 12.19
N ALA A 46 -3.97 -3.66 13.52
CA ALA A 46 -2.69 -3.51 14.19
C ALA A 46 -1.67 -4.62 13.85
N GLU A 47 -2.11 -5.85 13.61
CA GLU A 47 -1.24 -6.97 13.23
C GLU A 47 -0.71 -6.80 11.81
N LEU A 48 -1.57 -6.41 10.88
CA LEU A 48 -1.18 -6.11 9.50
C LEU A 48 -0.22 -4.91 9.44
N ASN A 49 -0.50 -3.86 10.21
CA ASN A 49 0.41 -2.72 10.31
C ASN A 49 1.78 -3.14 10.88
N ARG A 50 1.80 -4.00 11.91
CA ARG A 50 3.05 -4.54 12.47
C ARG A 50 3.79 -5.40 11.46
N LEU A 51 3.10 -6.20 10.66
CA LEU A 51 3.69 -7.04 9.62
C LEU A 51 4.47 -6.20 8.59
N ILE A 52 3.89 -5.07 8.14
CA ILE A 52 4.49 -4.22 7.11
C ILE A 52 5.59 -3.29 7.64
N SER A 53 5.53 -2.88 8.91
CA SER A 53 6.46 -1.88 9.46
C SER A 53 7.61 -2.48 10.26
N SER A 54 7.47 -3.73 10.73
CA SER A 54 8.47 -4.36 11.59
C SER A 54 9.63 -4.93 10.76
N PRO A 55 10.90 -4.66 11.16
CA PRO A 55 12.07 -5.23 10.49
C PRO A 55 12.27 -6.73 10.78
N THR A 56 11.46 -7.31 11.67
CA THR A 56 11.55 -8.73 12.06
C THR A 56 10.95 -9.67 11.01
N PHE A 57 9.99 -9.20 10.21
CA PHE A 57 9.38 -10.02 9.17
C PHE A 57 10.18 -9.92 7.89
N THR A 58 10.38 -11.05 7.22
CA THR A 58 11.03 -11.06 5.91
C THR A 58 10.06 -10.61 4.83
N SER A 59 10.58 -10.19 3.68
CA SER A 59 9.74 -9.89 2.51
C SER A 59 8.90 -11.09 2.07
N THR A 60 9.39 -12.32 2.28
CA THR A 60 8.66 -13.56 2.00
C THR A 60 7.45 -13.72 2.93
N ASP A 61 7.61 -13.44 4.21
CA ASP A 61 6.49 -13.50 5.18
C ASP A 61 5.40 -12.50 4.82
N GLN A 62 5.80 -11.26 4.49
CA GLN A 62 4.88 -10.23 4.05
C GLN A 62 4.13 -10.65 2.78
N LEU A 63 4.84 -11.20 1.80
CA LEU A 63 4.24 -11.66 0.55
C LEU A 63 3.23 -12.80 0.78
N ASN A 64 3.56 -13.78 1.61
CA ASN A 64 2.68 -14.91 1.90
C ASN A 64 1.37 -14.46 2.55
N VAL A 65 1.44 -13.56 3.54
CA VAL A 65 0.24 -13.05 4.20
C VAL A 65 -0.60 -12.20 3.25
N MET A 66 0.03 -11.32 2.47
CA MET A 66 -0.70 -10.51 1.48
C MET A 66 -1.40 -11.39 0.44
N ASN A 67 -0.75 -12.45 -0.04
CA ASN A 67 -1.35 -13.39 -0.99
C ASN A 67 -2.58 -14.09 -0.41
N GLU A 68 -2.54 -14.50 0.86
CA GLU A 68 -3.70 -15.14 1.51
C GLU A 68 -4.84 -14.13 1.78
N ILE A 69 -4.53 -12.87 2.11
CA ILE A 69 -5.54 -11.81 2.30
C ILE A 69 -6.26 -11.49 0.98
N PHE A 70 -5.52 -11.39 -0.13
CA PHE A 70 -6.05 -11.02 -1.44
C PHE A 70 -6.40 -12.22 -2.32
N LYS A 71 -6.38 -13.43 -1.76
CA LYS A 71 -6.75 -14.64 -2.47
C LYS A 71 -8.20 -14.54 -2.93
N LYS A 72 -8.40 -14.61 -4.25
CA LYS A 72 -9.74 -14.68 -4.83
C LYS A 72 -10.39 -15.99 -4.35
N GLN A 73 -11.55 -15.87 -3.69
CA GLN A 73 -12.34 -17.03 -3.26
C GLN A 73 -12.86 -17.83 -4.45
#